data_AF-A0A7C6CNX7-F1
#
_entry.id   AF-A0A7C6CNX7-F1
#
_cell.length_a   1.000
_cell.length_b   1.000
_cell.length_c   1.000
_cell.angle_alpha   90.00
_cell.angle_beta   90.00
_cell.angle_gamma   90.00
#
_symmetry.space_group_name_H-M   'P 1'
#
loop_
_entity.id
_entity.type
_entity.pdbx_description
1 polymer ?
#
loop_
_entity_poly.entity_id
_entity_poly.type
_entity_poly.pdbx_seq_one_letter_code
_entity_poly.pdbx_strand_id
1 'polypeptide(L)'
;MKRIVSSLLLAMVVLSTCVFPVSAKSNAFIPETAEVIYLDNGGYIVVRKTALPVQTQGGSLDFLLGPTAAPFHVNGCVEANYYDAFGLHCWDFWLYGSFYVVPGVSSTCISSYYDYEMYYASWSFRDGWCSREGDTAYGGGTFRHLYFFQHIVNADLICDKYGDLY
;
A
#
# COMPACT_ATOMS: atom_id res chain seq x y z
N MET A 1 -45.49 32.40 -31.89
CA MET A 1 -45.09 31.10 -31.31
C MET A 1 -43.80 30.50 -31.90
N LYS A 2 -43.50 30.65 -33.20
CA LYS A 2 -42.26 30.10 -33.82
C LYS A 2 -40.93 30.63 -33.24
N ARG A 3 -40.90 31.88 -32.77
CA ARG A 3 -39.69 32.50 -32.17
C ARG A 3 -39.40 32.02 -30.75
N ILE A 4 -40.43 31.66 -29.98
CA ILE A 4 -40.30 31.21 -28.58
C ILE A 4 -39.77 29.77 -28.55
N VAL A 5 -40.20 28.92 -29.49
CA VAL A 5 -39.73 27.54 -29.62
C VAL A 5 -38.24 27.50 -30.01
N SER A 6 -37.78 28.43 -30.84
CA SER A 6 -36.37 28.54 -31.24
C SER A 6 -35.45 28.94 -30.07
N SER A 7 -35.92 29.82 -29.18
CA SER A 7 -35.13 30.23 -28.00
C SER A 7 -35.00 29.11 -26.97
N LEU A 8 -36.05 28.31 -26.81
CA LEU A 8 -36.07 27.18 -25.87
C LEU A 8 -35.15 26.05 -26.32
N LEU A 9 -35.11 25.77 -27.63
CA LEU A 9 -34.20 24.79 -28.23
C LEU A 9 -32.74 25.21 -28.09
N LEU A 10 -32.42 26.50 -28.25
CA LEU A 10 -31.06 27.00 -28.09
C LEU A 10 -30.58 26.92 -26.63
N ALA A 11 -31.47 27.22 -25.67
CA ALA A 11 -31.16 27.11 -24.25
C ALA A 11 -30.90 25.65 -23.82
N MET A 12 -31.64 24.68 -24.37
CA MET A 12 -31.47 23.26 -24.07
C MET A 12 -30.14 22.71 -24.64
N VAL A 13 -29.67 23.22 -25.78
CA VAL A 13 -28.37 22.83 -26.37
C VAL A 13 -27.19 23.37 -25.55
N VAL A 14 -27.30 24.59 -25.02
CA VAL A 14 -26.23 25.20 -24.18
C VAL A 14 -26.10 24.52 -22.82
N LEU A 15 -27.21 24.03 -22.25
CA LEU A 15 -27.20 23.25 -20.99
C LEU A 15 -26.61 21.84 -21.17
N SER A 16 -26.63 21.29 -22.39
CA SER A 16 -26.07 19.96 -22.68
C SER A 16 -24.54 19.94 -22.85
N THR A 17 -23.90 21.10 -23.02
CA THR A 17 -22.43 21.20 -23.16
C THR A 17 -21.70 21.49 -21.85
N CYS A 18 -22.42 21.61 -20.73
CA CYS A 18 -21.82 21.62 -19.39
C CYS A 18 -21.40 20.20 -18.99
N VAL A 19 -20.44 19.64 -19.71
CA VAL A 19 -19.64 18.51 -19.22
C VAL A 19 -18.87 19.03 -18.01
N PHE A 20 -19.39 18.76 -16.82
CA PHE A 20 -18.62 18.90 -15.59
C PHE A 20 -17.31 18.14 -15.80
N PRO A 21 -16.14 18.73 -15.51
CA PRO A 21 -14.92 17.94 -15.43
C PRO A 21 -15.13 16.94 -14.30
N VAL A 22 -15.40 15.68 -14.65
CA VAL A 22 -15.23 14.56 -13.74
C VAL A 22 -13.72 14.47 -13.51
N SER A 23 -13.27 15.11 -12.44
CA SER A 23 -11.95 14.85 -11.90
C SER A 23 -12.01 13.45 -11.29
N ALA A 24 -11.64 12.44 -12.07
CA ALA A 24 -11.32 11.13 -11.55
C ALA A 24 -10.02 11.29 -10.76
N LYS A 25 -10.16 11.45 -9.46
CA LYS A 25 -9.07 11.49 -8.51
C LYS A 25 -8.47 10.08 -8.49
N SER A 26 -7.44 9.80 -9.31
CA SER A 26 -6.78 8.50 -9.27
C SER A 26 -6.12 8.38 -7.92
N ASN A 27 -6.47 7.34 -7.17
CA ASN A 27 -5.70 6.91 -6.01
C ASN A 27 -4.22 6.87 -6.43
N ALA A 28 -3.30 7.24 -5.54
CA ALA A 28 -1.88 7.00 -5.78
C ALA A 28 -1.75 5.55 -6.25
N PHE A 29 -1.43 5.40 -7.52
CA PHE A 29 -1.32 4.12 -8.17
C PHE A 29 0.00 3.57 -7.67
N ILE A 30 -0.06 2.87 -6.54
CA ILE A 30 0.88 1.79 -6.36
C ILE A 30 0.45 0.78 -7.42
N PRO A 31 1.23 0.55 -8.50
CA PRO A 31 1.03 -0.67 -9.25
C PRO A 31 1.08 -1.76 -8.19
N GLU A 32 0.02 -2.57 -8.08
CA GLU A 32 0.04 -3.78 -7.26
C GLU A 32 1.19 -4.63 -7.80
N THR A 33 2.38 -4.36 -7.28
CA THR A 33 3.64 -4.97 -7.68
C THR A 33 3.71 -6.18 -6.79
N ALA A 34 2.98 -7.20 -7.22
CA ALA A 34 3.12 -8.51 -6.66
C ALA A 34 4.40 -9.12 -7.23
N GLU A 35 5.43 -9.24 -6.40
CA GLU A 35 6.57 -10.10 -6.71
C GLU A 35 6.23 -11.53 -6.27
N VAL A 36 6.53 -12.51 -7.11
CA VAL A 36 6.35 -13.92 -6.78
C VAL A 36 7.71 -14.59 -6.73
N ILE A 37 8.10 -15.07 -5.55
CA ILE A 37 9.35 -15.76 -5.29
C ILE A 37 9.06 -17.25 -5.22
N TYR A 38 9.46 -18.01 -6.24
CA TYR A 38 9.33 -19.47 -6.25
C TYR A 38 10.45 -20.12 -5.43
N LEU A 39 10.10 -21.11 -4.61
CA LEU A 39 11.01 -21.83 -3.73
C LEU A 39 11.32 -23.23 -4.28
N ASP A 40 12.50 -23.76 -3.94
CA ASP A 40 12.94 -25.10 -4.38
C ASP A 40 12.03 -26.25 -3.92
N ASN A 41 11.25 -26.03 -2.86
CA ASN A 41 10.29 -27.01 -2.36
C ASN A 41 8.96 -27.03 -3.15
N GLY A 42 8.84 -26.21 -4.21
CA GLY A 42 7.65 -26.09 -5.05
C GLY A 42 6.62 -25.07 -4.55
N GLY A 43 6.79 -24.53 -3.34
CA GLY A 43 5.98 -23.42 -2.84
C GLY A 43 6.42 -22.06 -3.40
N TYR A 44 5.70 -21.00 -3.04
CA TYR A 44 6.01 -19.64 -3.45
C TYR A 44 5.60 -18.61 -2.40
N ILE A 45 6.28 -17.47 -2.40
CA ILE A 45 5.95 -16.30 -1.58
C ILE A 45 5.47 -15.20 -2.51
N VAL A 46 4.33 -14.62 -2.20
CA VAL A 46 3.81 -13.41 -2.87
C VAL A 46 4.13 -12.21 -1.99
N VAL A 47 4.86 -11.24 -2.52
CA VAL A 47 5.21 -10.01 -1.82
C VAL A 47 4.46 -8.84 -2.45
N ARG A 48 3.76 -8.05 -1.64
CA ARG A 48 3.00 -6.88 -2.07
C ARG A 48 3.34 -5.66 -1.22
N LYS A 49 3.44 -4.50 -1.84
CA LYS A 49 3.58 -3.22 -1.14
C LYS A 49 2.31 -2.40 -1.31
N THR A 50 1.81 -1.82 -0.22
CA THR A 50 0.50 -1.13 -0.20
C THR A 50 0.53 0.09 0.69
N ALA A 51 -0.08 1.20 0.25
CA ALA A 51 -0.35 2.38 1.06
C ALA A 51 -1.56 2.12 1.96
N LEU A 52 -1.44 2.46 3.24
CA LEU A 52 -2.53 2.35 4.20
C LEU A 52 -3.25 3.68 4.36
N PRO A 53 -4.58 3.68 4.57
CA PRO A 53 -5.34 4.91 4.81
C PRO A 53 -4.87 5.59 6.11
N VAL A 54 -4.66 6.91 6.06
CA VAL A 54 -4.31 7.71 7.24
C VAL A 54 -5.58 7.99 8.06
N GLN A 55 -5.72 7.42 9.26
CA GLN A 55 -6.80 7.81 10.17
C GLN A 55 -6.45 9.13 10.87
N THR A 56 -6.90 10.26 10.32
CA THR A 56 -6.91 11.52 11.07
C THR A 56 -8.10 11.56 12.02
N GLN A 57 -7.87 11.93 13.28
CA GLN A 57 -8.96 12.28 14.22
C GLN A 57 -9.72 13.49 13.67
N GLY A 58 -10.78 13.25 12.90
CA GLY A 58 -11.61 14.30 12.33
C GLY A 58 -12.13 14.00 10.93
N GLY A 59 -12.84 12.88 10.76
CA GLY A 59 -13.58 12.61 9.52
C GLY A 59 -12.72 12.23 8.31
N SER A 60 -13.41 11.72 7.29
CA SER A 60 -12.88 11.00 6.13
C SER A 60 -11.75 11.70 5.37
N LEU A 61 -10.58 11.05 5.38
CA LEU A 61 -9.50 11.01 4.39
C LEU A 61 -9.47 12.13 3.34
N ASP A 62 -8.76 13.21 3.66
CA ASP A 62 -8.06 14.03 2.66
C ASP A 62 -6.86 13.23 2.13
N PHE A 63 -7.13 12.07 1.52
CA PHE A 63 -6.15 11.39 0.69
C PHE A 63 -6.07 12.17 -0.61
N LEU A 64 -4.88 12.68 -0.91
CA LEU A 64 -4.48 13.56 -2.01
C LEU A 64 -4.79 15.04 -1.80
N LEU A 65 -3.82 15.69 -1.19
CA LEU A 65 -3.40 17.00 -1.60
C LEU A 65 -2.26 16.78 -2.62
N GLY A 66 -2.51 17.10 -3.90
CA GLY A 66 -1.39 17.35 -4.83
C GLY A 66 -0.43 18.38 -4.21
N PRO A 67 0.84 18.45 -4.64
CA PRO A 67 1.99 18.85 -3.82
C PRO A 67 1.62 19.91 -2.78
N THR A 68 1.20 19.46 -1.60
CA THR A 68 0.99 20.38 -0.51
C THR A 68 2.35 20.76 0.00
N ALA A 69 2.60 22.05 0.11
CA ALA A 69 3.81 22.53 0.78
C ALA A 69 3.84 22.13 2.28
N ALA A 70 2.71 21.67 2.84
CA ALA A 70 2.62 21.24 4.22
C ALA A 70 3.18 19.81 4.40
N PRO A 71 3.96 19.56 5.45
CA PRO A 71 4.36 18.21 5.82
C PRO A 71 3.17 17.30 6.14
N PHE A 72 3.30 16.02 5.84
CA PHE A 72 2.24 15.03 6.08
C PHE A 72 2.80 13.66 6.46
N HIS A 73 1.91 12.76 6.89
CA HIS A 73 2.24 11.38 7.22
C HIS A 73 1.78 10.42 6.12
N VAL A 74 2.63 9.43 5.83
CA VAL A 74 2.31 8.30 4.96
C VAL A 74 2.43 7.03 5.77
N ASN A 75 1.48 6.12 5.64
CA ASN A 75 1.55 4.79 6.21
C ASN A 75 1.53 3.77 5.08
N GLY A 76 2.26 2.69 5.24
CA GLY A 76 2.26 1.60 4.29
C GLY A 76 2.62 0.27 4.92
N CYS A 77 2.54 -0.77 4.10
CA CYS A 77 2.78 -2.14 4.49
C CYS A 77 3.46 -2.90 3.34
N VAL A 78 4.41 -3.76 3.69
CA VAL A 78 4.83 -4.91 2.86
C VAL A 78 4.15 -6.15 3.42
N GLU A 79 3.43 -6.86 2.58
CA GLU A 79 2.81 -8.14 2.90
C GLU A 79 3.56 -9.25 2.17
N ALA A 80 3.93 -10.30 2.88
CA ALA A 80 4.52 -11.51 2.33
C ALA A 80 3.66 -12.72 2.70
N ASN A 81 3.00 -13.31 1.70
CA ASN A 81 2.10 -14.46 1.87
C ASN A 81 2.78 -15.72 1.31
N TYR A 82 2.90 -16.78 2.10
CA TYR A 82 3.48 -18.04 1.65
C TYR A 82 2.43 -19.09 1.31
N TYR A 83 2.62 -19.74 0.17
CA TYR A 83 1.84 -20.86 -0.32
C TYR A 83 2.74 -22.07 -0.53
N ASP A 84 2.32 -23.24 -0.05
CA ASP A 84 3.07 -24.47 -0.28
C ASP A 84 2.94 -25.02 -1.71
N ALA A 85 3.62 -26.12 -2.01
CA ALA A 85 3.59 -26.76 -3.32
C ALA A 85 2.21 -27.26 -3.77
N PHE A 86 1.24 -27.35 -2.84
CA PHE A 86 -0.15 -27.71 -3.11
C PHE A 86 -1.06 -26.47 -3.20
N GLY A 87 -0.52 -25.27 -3.05
CA GLY A 87 -1.25 -24.01 -3.08
C GLY A 87 -1.94 -23.65 -1.76
N LEU A 88 -1.57 -24.29 -0.64
CA LEU A 88 -2.14 -23.97 0.67
C LEU A 88 -1.47 -22.71 1.25
N HIS A 89 -2.29 -21.72 1.58
CA HIS A 89 -1.86 -20.49 2.24
C HIS A 89 -1.45 -20.76 3.69
N CYS A 90 -0.16 -20.73 3.98
CA CYS A 90 0.41 -21.29 5.20
C CYS A 90 0.63 -20.24 6.30
N TRP A 91 1.13 -19.07 5.93
CA TRP A 91 1.42 -17.97 6.85
C TRP A 91 1.56 -16.65 6.11
N ASP A 92 1.44 -15.58 6.89
CA ASP A 92 1.64 -14.21 6.48
C ASP A 92 2.63 -13.48 7.36
N PHE A 93 3.34 -12.54 6.74
CA PHE A 93 4.20 -11.58 7.40
C PHE A 93 3.86 -10.18 6.89
N TRP A 94 3.70 -9.23 7.80
CA TRP A 94 3.52 -7.82 7.46
C TRP A 94 4.61 -6.97 8.09
N LEU A 95 5.25 -6.12 7.28
CA LEU A 95 6.09 -5.02 7.74
C LEU A 95 5.34 -3.72 7.54
N TYR A 96 5.05 -3.02 8.64
CA TYR A 96 4.40 -1.73 8.62
C TYR A 96 5.42 -0.61 8.80
N GLY A 97 5.27 0.45 8.00
CA GLY A 97 6.07 1.67 8.10
C GLY A 97 5.18 2.91 8.20
N SER A 98 5.58 3.84 9.05
CA SER A 98 5.03 5.20 9.09
C SER A 98 6.14 6.20 8.77
N PHE A 99 5.84 7.15 7.90
CA PHE A 99 6.78 8.12 7.37
C PHE A 99 6.28 9.54 7.61
N TYR A 100 7.20 10.45 7.87
CA TYR A 100 6.96 11.89 7.90
C TYR A 100 7.62 12.51 6.68
N VAL A 101 6.82 13.18 5.85
CA VAL A 101 7.23 13.71 4.55
C VAL A 101 7.19 15.22 4.59
N VAL A 102 8.31 15.86 4.23
CA VAL A 102 8.39 17.28 3.88
C VAL A 102 8.50 17.34 2.35
N PRO A 103 7.40 17.68 1.65
CA PRO A 103 7.31 17.43 0.21
C PRO A 103 8.40 18.09 -0.62
N GLY A 104 9.07 17.29 -1.44
CA GLY A 104 10.20 17.72 -2.28
C GLY A 104 11.52 17.94 -1.53
N VAL A 105 11.53 17.84 -0.20
CA VAL A 105 12.70 18.07 0.66
C VAL A 105 13.21 16.77 1.27
N SER A 106 12.39 16.05 2.05
CA SER A 106 12.82 14.86 2.78
C SER A 106 11.65 13.93 3.11
N SER A 107 11.96 12.65 3.33
CA SER A 107 11.10 11.67 3.96
C SER A 107 11.88 10.96 5.05
N THR A 108 11.22 10.67 6.17
CA THR A 108 11.84 9.99 7.31
C THR A 108 10.91 8.91 7.83
N CYS A 109 11.40 7.69 7.96
CA CYS A 109 10.72 6.61 8.65
C CYS A 109 10.67 6.88 10.16
N ILE A 110 9.47 7.17 10.67
CA ILE A 110 9.24 7.53 12.08
C ILE A 110 8.76 6.36 12.92
N SER A 111 8.25 5.29 12.31
CA SER A 111 7.84 4.07 13.00
C SER A 111 7.94 2.87 12.08
N SER A 112 8.30 1.73 12.65
CA SER A 112 8.29 0.43 12.00
C SER A 112 7.84 -0.62 13.00
N TYR A 113 6.99 -1.54 12.59
CA TYR A 113 6.67 -2.73 13.36
C TYR A 113 6.32 -3.86 12.39
N TYR A 114 6.32 -5.09 12.89
CA TYR A 114 5.89 -6.24 12.12
C TYR A 114 4.71 -6.92 12.79
N ASP A 115 3.96 -7.67 12.00
CA ASP A 115 2.95 -8.61 12.45
C ASP A 115 3.03 -9.90 11.63
N TYR A 116 2.38 -10.96 12.10
CA TYR A 116 2.34 -12.24 11.41
C TYR A 116 1.08 -13.03 11.75
N GLU A 117 0.68 -13.89 10.82
CA GLU A 117 -0.41 -14.84 11.05
C GLU A 117 -0.02 -16.23 10.57
N MET A 118 -0.52 -17.24 11.27
CA MET A 118 -0.25 -18.64 11.01
C MET A 118 -1.55 -19.37 10.74
N TYR A 119 -1.66 -20.00 9.57
CA TYR A 119 -2.89 -20.70 9.17
C TYR A 119 -2.81 -22.22 9.37
N TYR A 120 -1.61 -22.78 9.54
CA TYR A 120 -1.40 -24.22 9.69
C TYR A 120 -0.49 -24.57 10.87
N ALA A 121 -0.90 -25.53 11.69
CA ALA A 121 -0.20 -25.95 12.91
C ALA A 121 1.16 -26.63 12.66
N SER A 122 1.42 -27.09 11.42
CA SER A 122 2.74 -27.59 11.03
C SER A 122 3.79 -26.49 10.96
N TRP A 123 3.37 -25.22 10.95
CA TRP A 123 4.23 -24.05 10.94
C TRP A 123 4.25 -23.33 12.28
N SER A 124 5.36 -22.65 12.56
CA SER A 124 5.54 -21.82 13.75
C SER A 124 6.39 -20.60 13.44
N PHE A 125 6.06 -19.45 14.01
CA PHE A 125 6.92 -18.26 14.00
C PHE A 125 8.01 -18.40 15.06
N ARG A 126 9.27 -18.17 14.69
CA ARG A 126 10.41 -18.34 15.60
C ARG A 126 10.88 -17.01 16.18
N ASP A 127 11.14 -16.05 15.30
CA ASP A 127 11.71 -14.75 15.65
C ASP A 127 11.43 -13.75 14.52
N GLY A 128 11.41 -12.47 14.88
CA GLY A 128 11.31 -11.37 13.92
C GLY A 128 12.01 -10.13 14.43
N TRP A 129 12.17 -9.17 13.53
CA TRP A 129 12.85 -7.93 13.80
C TRP A 129 12.27 -6.81 12.94
N CYS A 130 12.44 -5.59 13.42
CA CYS A 130 12.19 -4.38 12.65
C CYS A 130 13.22 -3.31 13.00
N SER A 131 13.61 -2.51 12.01
CA SER A 131 14.50 -1.38 12.19
C SER A 131 14.15 -0.26 11.22
N ARG A 132 14.78 0.90 11.40
CA ARG A 132 14.51 2.10 10.60
C ARG A 132 15.83 2.77 10.26
N GLU A 133 15.95 3.23 9.02
CA GLU A 133 17.08 4.04 8.57
C GLU A 133 16.60 5.04 7.52
N GLY A 134 16.84 6.33 7.74
CA GLY A 134 16.45 7.37 6.81
C GLY A 134 14.96 7.32 6.46
N ASP A 135 14.67 7.10 5.19
CA ASP A 135 13.34 7.00 4.58
C ASP A 135 12.82 5.56 4.45
N THR A 136 13.49 4.59 5.08
CA THR A 136 13.23 3.16 4.92
C THR A 136 12.88 2.49 6.25
N ALA A 137 11.81 1.70 6.23
CA ALA A 137 11.48 0.71 7.25
C ALA A 137 12.02 -0.66 6.81
N TYR A 138 12.70 -1.37 7.70
CA TYR A 138 13.16 -2.74 7.47
C TYR A 138 12.50 -3.68 8.45
N GLY A 139 12.33 -4.93 8.05
CA GLY A 139 11.99 -5.99 8.97
C GLY A 139 12.09 -7.36 8.34
N GLY A 140 11.92 -8.36 9.19
CA GLY A 140 11.96 -9.74 8.75
C GLY A 140 11.49 -10.70 9.82
N GLY A 141 11.29 -11.94 9.40
CA GLY A 141 10.76 -13.01 10.23
C GLY A 141 11.27 -14.38 9.79
N THR A 142 11.43 -15.27 10.76
CA THR A 142 11.79 -16.67 10.53
C THR A 142 10.58 -17.57 10.82
N PHE A 143 10.07 -18.22 9.78
CA PHE A 143 8.97 -19.17 9.83
C PHE A 143 9.51 -20.59 9.73
N ARG A 144 9.11 -21.47 10.64
CA ARG A 144 9.63 -22.84 10.72
C ARG A 144 8.54 -23.87 10.47
N HIS A 145 8.80 -24.82 9.59
CA HIS A 145 7.92 -25.96 9.30
C HIS A 145 8.42 -27.24 9.98
N LEU A 146 7.57 -27.86 10.80
CA LEU A 146 7.79 -29.13 11.50
C LEU A 146 9.16 -29.24 12.20
N TYR A 147 9.71 -28.13 12.71
CA TYR A 147 11.03 -28.05 13.35
C TYR A 147 12.27 -28.20 12.44
N PHE A 148 12.11 -28.50 11.15
CA PHE A 148 13.25 -28.82 10.26
C PHE A 148 13.55 -27.76 9.20
N PHE A 149 12.53 -27.19 8.56
CA PHE A 149 12.71 -26.24 7.46
C PHE A 149 12.40 -24.82 7.93
N GLN A 150 13.15 -23.85 7.42
CA GLN A 150 12.98 -22.45 7.77
C GLN A 150 12.83 -21.61 6.50
N HIS A 151 11.83 -20.72 6.51
CA HIS A 151 11.69 -19.65 5.54
C HIS A 151 12.05 -18.35 6.27
N ILE A 152 13.01 -17.62 5.70
CA ILE A 152 13.43 -16.31 6.21
C ILE A 152 12.87 -15.27 5.25
N VAL A 153 12.07 -14.35 5.78
CA VAL A 153 11.52 -13.22 5.06
C VAL A 153 12.30 -11.98 5.47
N ASN A 154 12.75 -11.21 4.49
CA ASN A 154 13.25 -9.86 4.68
C ASN A 154 12.42 -8.93 3.80
N ALA A 155 11.99 -7.81 4.37
CA ALA A 155 11.18 -6.82 3.71
C ALA A 155 11.73 -5.43 4.01
N ASP A 156 11.59 -4.55 3.03
CA ASP A 156 11.85 -3.13 3.13
C ASP A 156 10.67 -2.35 2.54
N LEU A 157 10.30 -1.27 3.19
CA LEU A 157 9.33 -0.30 2.71
C LEU A 157 10.00 1.06 2.71
N ILE A 158 10.07 1.69 1.56
CA ILE A 158 10.70 2.98 1.40
C ILE A 158 9.64 4.01 1.01
N CYS A 159 9.80 5.24 1.48
CA CYS A 159 8.91 6.34 1.14
C CYS A 159 9.72 7.53 0.61
N ASP A 160 9.48 7.99 -0.61
CA ASP A 160 10.25 9.12 -1.15
C ASP A 160 9.81 10.44 -0.53
N LYS A 161 10.57 11.49 -0.87
CA LYS A 161 10.28 12.87 -0.48
C LYS A 161 8.96 13.43 -1.04
N TYR A 162 8.23 12.70 -1.88
CA TYR A 162 6.92 13.07 -2.41
C TYR A 162 5.79 12.27 -1.75
N GLY A 163 6.11 11.28 -0.92
CA GLY A 163 5.15 10.43 -0.24
C GLY A 163 4.78 9.18 -1.02
N ASP A 164 5.49 8.87 -2.11
CA ASP A 164 5.30 7.63 -2.86
C ASP A 164 6.01 6.48 -2.14
N LEU A 165 5.35 5.32 -2.08
CA LEU A 165 5.84 4.12 -1.40
C LEU A 165 6.37 3.09 -2.40
N TYR A 166 7.47 2.43 -2.07
CA TYR A 166 8.13 1.43 -2.91
C TYR A 166 8.92 0.40 -2.12
#